data_AF-A0A3E4Y3H9-F1
#
_entry.id   AF-A0A3E4Y3H9-F1
#
_cell.length_a   1.000
_cell.length_b   1.000
_cell.length_c   1.000
_cell.angle_alpha   90.00
_cell.angle_beta   90.00
_cell.angle_gamma   90.00
#
_symmetry.space_group_name_H-M   'P 1'
#
loop_
_entity.id
_entity.type
_entity.pdbx_description
1 polymer ?
#
loop_
_entity_poly.entity_id
_entity_poly.type
_entity_poly.pdbx_seq_one_letter_code
_entity_poly.pdbx_strand_id
1 'polypeptide(L)'
;MRYTFIKQHDATDCAAACMGMVCLHYKKETTITKLRDMMGTDLKGTNLIGLSKCAEELGFNCQAVKVDKEGFVSRYTLPAIANIVTKEGLSHFVVIFRITKKYVIIGDPAKDLERLTIDEFYKKFTGAMLLLKPNSEFEREKIKGTKLFDRYIKLLLPRDYEEKSVNNNLL
;
A
#
# COMPACT_ATOMS: atom_id res chain seq x y z
N MET A 1 5.81 -4.58 17.03
CA MET A 1 5.57 -3.74 15.84
C MET A 1 4.11 -3.91 15.45
N ARG A 2 3.33 -2.82 15.36
CA ARG A 2 1.92 -2.87 14.96
C ARG A 2 1.85 -2.95 13.43
N TYR A 3 1.08 -3.90 12.89
CA TYR A 3 0.86 -3.99 11.44
C TYR A 3 -0.07 -2.86 11.01
N THR A 4 0.34 -2.12 9.97
CA THR A 4 -0.49 -1.06 9.41
C THR A 4 -1.39 -1.69 8.34
N PHE A 5 -2.69 -1.49 8.48
CA PHE A 5 -3.68 -2.04 7.57
C PHE A 5 -4.35 -0.91 6.77
N ILE A 6 -4.52 -1.11 5.47
CA ILE A 6 -5.29 -0.24 4.59
C ILE A 6 -6.31 -1.10 3.85
N LYS A 7 -7.58 -0.73 3.98
CA LYS A 7 -8.68 -1.37 3.24
C LYS A 7 -8.76 -0.78 1.84
N GLN A 8 -9.02 -1.61 0.84
CA GLN A 8 -9.27 -1.14 -0.53
C GLN A 8 -10.60 -0.37 -0.60
N HIS A 9 -10.66 0.66 -1.45
CA HIS A 9 -11.91 1.39 -1.70
C HIS A 9 -12.74 0.67 -2.76
N ASP A 10 -12.10 0.26 -3.87
CA ASP A 10 -12.72 -0.52 -4.94
C ASP A 10 -12.08 -1.91 -5.10
N ALA A 11 -12.76 -2.80 -5.85
CA ALA A 11 -12.29 -4.15 -6.14
C ALA A 11 -10.92 -4.20 -6.84
N THR A 12 -10.59 -3.15 -7.60
CA THR A 12 -9.36 -3.03 -8.39
C THR A 12 -8.19 -2.40 -7.63
N ASP A 13 -8.42 -1.91 -6.41
CA ASP A 13 -7.42 -1.17 -5.63
C ASP A 13 -6.50 -2.05 -4.77
N CYS A 14 -6.62 -3.38 -4.83
CA CYS A 14 -5.89 -4.27 -3.92
C CYS A 14 -4.36 -4.07 -3.98
N ALA A 15 -3.80 -3.85 -5.16
CA ALA A 15 -2.37 -3.57 -5.34
C ALA A 15 -1.96 -2.22 -4.74
N ALA A 16 -2.75 -1.16 -4.97
CA ALA A 16 -2.52 0.17 -4.41
C ALA A 16 -2.62 0.15 -2.88
N ALA A 17 -3.63 -0.52 -2.31
CA ALA A 17 -3.75 -0.70 -0.87
C ALA A 17 -2.58 -1.50 -0.27
N CYS A 18 -2.11 -2.56 -0.96
CA CYS A 18 -0.92 -3.31 -0.56
C CYS A 18 0.34 -2.45 -0.53
N MET A 19 0.58 -1.67 -1.58
CA MET A 19 1.72 -0.77 -1.62
C MET A 19 1.63 0.33 -0.56
N GLY A 20 0.43 0.85 -0.28
CA GLY A 20 0.22 1.81 0.79
C GLY A 20 0.55 1.22 2.17
N MET A 21 0.15 -0.02 2.44
CA MET A 21 0.52 -0.73 3.67
C MET A 21 2.04 -0.88 3.81
N VAL A 22 2.75 -1.22 2.73
CA VAL A 22 4.22 -1.30 2.69
C VAL A 22 4.86 0.08 2.93
N CYS A 23 4.39 1.12 2.25
CA CYS A 23 4.87 2.49 2.45
C CYS A 23 4.74 2.93 3.92
N LEU A 24 3.57 2.73 4.52
CA LEU A 24 3.33 3.09 5.91
C LEU A 24 4.17 2.27 6.90
N HIS A 25 4.48 1.01 6.57
CA HIS A 25 5.43 0.21 7.36
C HIS A 25 6.78 0.90 7.44
N TYR A 26 7.26 1.42 6.31
CA TYR A 26 8.53 2.17 6.21
C TYR A 26 8.41 3.67 6.50
N LYS A 27 7.27 4.13 7.04
CA LYS A 27 7.01 5.52 7.45
C LYS A 27 6.97 6.53 6.29
N LYS A 28 6.53 6.08 5.11
CA LYS A 28 6.16 6.95 3.99
C LYS A 28 4.64 7.00 3.88
N GLU A 29 4.06 8.18 4.01
CA GLU A 29 2.64 8.41 3.83
C GLU A 29 2.33 8.62 2.35
N THR A 30 1.23 8.01 1.89
CA THR A 30 0.75 8.11 0.50
C THR A 30 -0.76 7.90 0.49
N THR A 31 -1.41 8.14 -0.65
CA THR A 31 -2.85 7.90 -0.83
C THR A 31 -3.06 6.76 -1.83
N ILE A 32 -4.17 6.03 -1.69
CA ILE A 32 -4.55 4.98 -2.66
C ILE A 32 -4.65 5.58 -4.07
N THR A 33 -5.26 6.76 -4.21
CA THR A 33 -5.38 7.46 -5.50
C THR A 33 -4.02 7.71 -6.15
N LYS A 34 -3.05 8.27 -5.41
CA LYS A 34 -1.71 8.52 -5.95
C LYS A 34 -1.04 7.22 -6.40
N LEU A 35 -1.13 6.17 -5.58
CA LEU A 35 -0.56 4.86 -5.91
C LEU A 35 -1.24 4.23 -7.14
N ARG A 36 -2.55 4.37 -7.25
CA ARG A 36 -3.35 3.87 -8.37
C ARG A 36 -2.92 4.54 -9.69
N ASP A 37 -2.71 5.85 -9.65
CA ASP A 37 -2.26 6.63 -10.80
C ASP A 37 -0.83 6.24 -11.21
N MET A 38 0.09 6.10 -10.25
CA MET A 38 1.48 5.65 -10.50
C MET A 38 1.54 4.24 -11.11
N MET A 39 0.67 3.34 -10.65
CA MET A 39 0.64 1.95 -11.14
C MET A 39 -0.02 1.79 -12.51
N GLY A 40 -0.70 2.83 -13.01
CA GLY A 40 -1.51 2.73 -14.23
C GLY A 40 -2.67 1.75 -14.08
N THR A 41 -3.24 1.64 -12.88
CA THR A 41 -4.35 0.71 -12.61
C THR A 41 -5.55 1.05 -13.47
N ASP A 42 -6.03 0.07 -14.25
CA ASP A 42 -7.20 0.22 -15.10
C ASP A 42 -8.41 -0.54 -14.52
N LEU A 43 -9.46 -0.71 -15.32
CA LEU A 43 -10.67 -1.43 -14.92
C LEU A 43 -10.43 -2.92 -14.59
N LYS A 44 -9.30 -3.50 -15.02
CA LYS A 44 -8.88 -4.88 -14.73
C LYS A 44 -7.98 -4.97 -13.50
N GLY A 45 -7.62 -3.84 -12.90
CA GLY A 45 -6.72 -3.76 -11.75
C GLY A 45 -5.26 -3.52 -12.15
N THR A 46 -4.34 -3.92 -11.28
CA THR A 46 -2.90 -3.76 -11.48
C THR A 46 -2.24 -5.11 -11.69
N ASN A 47 -1.20 -5.19 -12.52
CA ASN A 47 -0.35 -6.37 -12.63
C ASN A 47 0.98 -6.20 -11.86
N LEU A 48 1.77 -7.28 -11.78
CA LEU A 48 3.04 -7.25 -11.05
C LEU A 48 4.04 -6.23 -11.63
N ILE A 49 3.99 -5.96 -12.94
CA ILE A 49 4.88 -4.99 -13.61
C ILE A 49 4.57 -3.57 -13.16
N GLY A 50 3.30 -3.16 -13.18
CA GLY A 50 2.86 -1.84 -12.70
C GLY A 50 3.17 -1.64 -11.22
N LEU A 51 2.97 -2.68 -10.41
CA LEU A 51 3.33 -2.67 -9.00
C LEU A 51 4.84 -2.50 -8.77
N SER A 52 5.67 -3.20 -9.55
CA SER A 52 7.14 -3.12 -9.49
C SER A 52 7.64 -1.74 -9.86
N LYS A 53 7.16 -1.16 -10.97
CA LYS A 53 7.51 0.19 -11.41
C LYS A 53 7.14 1.25 -10.37
N CYS A 54 5.93 1.15 -9.82
CA CYS A 54 5.50 2.03 -8.74
C CYS A 54 6.40 1.90 -7.50
N ALA A 55 6.84 0.68 -7.16
CA ALA A 55 7.76 0.47 -6.05
C ALA A 55 9.11 1.17 -6.30
N GLU A 56 9.67 1.03 -7.50
CA GLU A 56 10.93 1.66 -7.89
C GLU A 56 10.83 3.19 -7.84
N GLU A 57 9.77 3.78 -8.40
CA GLU A 57 9.52 5.22 -8.33
C GLU A 57 9.33 5.75 -6.90
N LEU A 58 8.89 4.90 -5.97
CA LEU A 58 8.77 5.24 -4.55
C LEU A 58 10.10 5.10 -3.77
N GLY A 59 11.18 4.68 -4.42
CA GLY A 59 12.50 4.47 -3.82
C GLY A 59 12.66 3.07 -3.19
N PHE A 60 11.96 2.06 -3.68
CA PHE A 60 12.21 0.67 -3.28
C PHE A 60 13.08 -0.05 -4.30
N ASN A 61 14.08 -0.79 -3.82
CA ASN A 61 14.56 -1.94 -4.58
C ASN A 61 13.52 -3.04 -4.51
N CYS A 62 13.02 -3.47 -5.65
CA CYS A 62 12.06 -4.56 -5.75
C CYS A 62 12.61 -5.78 -6.48
N GLN A 63 12.22 -6.97 -6.03
CA GLN A 63 12.58 -8.22 -6.69
C GLN A 63 11.35 -9.13 -6.71
N ALA A 64 10.88 -9.44 -7.91
CA ALA A 64 9.87 -10.47 -8.11
C ALA A 64 10.53 -11.84 -7.97
N VAL A 65 9.98 -12.69 -7.10
CA VAL A 65 10.45 -14.06 -6.90
C VAL A 65 9.30 -15.04 -7.04
N LYS A 66 9.62 -16.23 -7.53
CA LYS A 66 8.73 -17.38 -7.53
C LYS A 66 9.28 -18.42 -6.58
N VAL A 67 8.48 -18.82 -5.59
CA VAL A 67 8.91 -19.72 -4.52
C VAL A 67 7.92 -20.87 -4.38
N ASP A 68 8.44 -22.05 -4.09
CA ASP A 68 7.66 -23.19 -3.64
C ASP A 68 7.39 -23.10 -2.12
N LYS A 69 6.79 -24.13 -1.55
CA LYS A 69 6.39 -24.15 -0.13
C LYS A 69 7.60 -24.09 0.81
N GLU A 70 8.67 -24.79 0.47
CA GLU A 70 9.90 -24.84 1.27
C GLU A 70 10.66 -23.52 1.18
N GLY A 71 10.76 -22.96 -0.03
CA GLY A 71 11.26 -21.62 -0.27
C GLY A 71 10.45 -20.58 0.50
N PHE A 72 9.11 -20.65 0.49
CA PHE A 72 8.25 -19.67 1.14
C PHE A 72 8.51 -19.50 2.64
N VAL A 73 8.89 -20.57 3.36
CA VAL A 73 9.18 -20.49 4.81
C VAL A 73 10.61 -20.04 5.14
N SER A 74 11.40 -19.69 4.12
CA SER A 74 12.75 -19.13 4.28
C SER A 74 12.74 -17.71 4.86
N ARG A 75 13.93 -17.17 5.13
CA ARG A 75 14.06 -15.80 5.64
C ARG A 75 13.99 -14.80 4.49
N TYR A 76 13.06 -13.87 4.61
CA TYR A 76 12.87 -12.76 3.67
C TYR A 76 12.91 -11.42 4.39
N THR A 77 13.22 -10.36 3.64
CA THR A 77 12.92 -8.99 4.08
C THR A 77 11.42 -8.78 3.95
N LEU A 78 10.78 -8.37 5.05
CA LEU A 78 9.33 -8.15 5.14
C LEU A 78 9.06 -6.70 5.58
N PRO A 79 7.94 -6.09 5.16
CA PRO A 79 6.83 -6.71 4.43
C PRO A 79 7.12 -6.97 2.95
N ALA A 80 6.41 -7.96 2.38
CA ALA A 80 6.44 -8.30 0.97
C ALA A 80 5.01 -8.35 0.41
N ILE A 81 4.82 -8.20 -0.90
CA ILE A 81 3.49 -8.30 -1.52
C ILE A 81 3.40 -9.64 -2.23
N ALA A 82 2.36 -10.43 -1.94
CA ALA A 82 2.14 -11.74 -2.55
C ALA A 82 0.91 -11.72 -3.46
N ASN A 83 0.97 -12.49 -4.53
CA ASN A 83 -0.17 -12.75 -5.40
C ASN A 83 -0.86 -14.05 -4.99
N ILE A 84 -2.17 -14.00 -4.84
CA ILE A 84 -3.02 -15.14 -4.49
C ILE A 84 -4.17 -15.25 -5.47
N VAL A 85 -4.79 -16.44 -5.53
CA VAL A 85 -6.04 -16.68 -6.24
C VAL A 85 -7.18 -16.70 -5.21
N THR A 86 -8.24 -15.94 -5.47
CA THR A 86 -9.46 -15.96 -4.64
C THR A 86 -10.26 -17.24 -4.89
N LYS A 87 -11.32 -17.47 -4.11
CA LYS A 87 -12.18 -18.66 -4.30
C LYS A 87 -12.86 -18.67 -5.67
N GLU A 88 -13.08 -17.48 -6.22
CA GLU A 88 -13.71 -17.23 -7.52
C GLU A 88 -12.71 -17.35 -8.69
N GLY A 89 -11.43 -17.69 -8.41
CA GLY A 89 -10.40 -17.84 -9.44
C GLY A 89 -9.74 -16.53 -9.87
N LEU A 90 -10.00 -15.41 -9.18
CA LEU A 90 -9.47 -14.10 -9.54
C LEU A 90 -8.10 -13.86 -8.89
N SER A 91 -7.23 -13.14 -9.61
CA SER A 91 -5.94 -12.69 -9.08
C SER A 91 -6.14 -11.58 -8.06
N HIS A 92 -5.48 -11.69 -6.90
CA HIS A 92 -5.57 -10.73 -5.81
C HIS A 92 -4.20 -10.51 -5.15
N PHE A 93 -3.94 -9.30 -4.65
CA PHE A 93 -2.71 -8.99 -3.93
C PHE A 93 -2.95 -8.85 -2.44
N VAL A 94 -2.03 -9.38 -1.64
CA VAL A 94 -2.02 -9.27 -0.18
C VAL A 94 -0.62 -8.92 0.31
N VAL A 95 -0.52 -8.28 1.48
CA VAL A 95 0.77 -7.99 2.10
C VAL A 95 1.12 -9.08 3.10
N ILE A 96 2.31 -9.64 2.99
CA ILE A 96 2.88 -10.53 4.01
C ILE A 96 3.68 -9.68 5.00
N PHE A 97 3.24 -9.67 6.26
CA PHE A 97 3.95 -8.96 7.32
C PHE A 97 4.87 -9.87 8.15
N ARG A 98 4.56 -11.16 8.24
CA ARG A 98 5.36 -12.13 9.00
C ARG A 98 5.20 -13.52 8.43
N ILE A 99 6.32 -14.22 8.26
CA ILE A 99 6.37 -15.64 7.96
C ILE A 99 7.03 -16.36 9.14
N THR A 100 6.47 -17.49 9.54
CA THR A 100 7.06 -18.42 10.51
C THR A 100 6.98 -19.84 9.96
N LYS A 101 7.55 -20.82 10.65
CA LYS A 101 7.41 -22.23 10.25
C LYS A 101 5.96 -22.76 10.33
N LYS A 102 5.08 -22.12 11.09
CA LYS A 102 3.71 -22.62 11.37
C LYS A 102 2.61 -21.77 10.74
N TYR A 103 2.81 -20.47 10.70
CA TYR A 103 1.80 -19.51 10.26
C TYR A 103 2.41 -18.32 9.54
N VAL A 104 1.59 -17.66 8.73
CA VAL A 104 1.85 -16.38 8.09
C VAL A 104 0.85 -15.34 8.61
N ILE A 105 1.29 -14.09 8.76
CA ILE A 105 0.41 -12.95 9.01
C ILE A 105 0.37 -12.12 7.75
N ILE A 106 -0.84 -11.95 7.22
CA ILE A 106 -1.10 -11.17 6.01
C ILE A 106 -2.05 -10.00 6.30
N GLY A 107 -1.96 -8.94 5.52
CA GLY A 107 -3.03 -7.96 5.35
C GLY A 107 -3.70 -8.18 4.01
N ASP A 108 -4.97 -8.57 4.03
CA ASP A 108 -5.81 -8.68 2.83
C ASP A 108 -6.62 -7.38 2.68
N PRO A 109 -6.36 -6.54 1.66
CA PRO A 109 -7.08 -5.27 1.49
C PRO A 109 -8.60 -5.40 1.37
N ALA A 110 -9.10 -6.55 0.91
CA ALA A 110 -10.52 -6.83 0.79
C ALA A 110 -11.16 -7.33 2.09
N LYS A 111 -10.34 -7.76 3.06
CA LYS A 111 -10.78 -8.27 4.36
C LYS A 111 -10.17 -7.45 5.51
N ASP A 112 -9.18 -8.01 6.19
CA ASP A 112 -8.48 -7.45 7.34
C ASP A 112 -7.09 -8.12 7.47
N LEU A 113 -6.41 -7.91 8.59
CA LEU A 113 -5.26 -8.69 9.02
C LEU A 113 -5.69 -10.13 9.36
N GLU A 114 -5.13 -11.09 8.63
CA GLU A 114 -5.41 -12.51 8.82
C GLU A 114 -4.15 -13.25 9.30
N ARG A 115 -4.34 -14.19 10.22
CA ARG A 115 -3.31 -15.17 10.61
C ARG A 115 -3.72 -16.52 10.05
N LEU A 116 -2.94 -17.04 9.10
CA LEU A 116 -3.22 -18.30 8.42
C LEU A 116 -2.11 -19.31 8.71
N THR A 117 -2.43 -20.59 8.74
CA THR A 117 -1.39 -21.63 8.67
C THR A 117 -0.68 -21.54 7.32
N ILE A 118 0.56 -22.06 7.24
CA ILE A 118 1.30 -22.08 5.98
C ILE A 118 0.51 -22.83 4.90
N ASP A 119 -0.14 -23.93 5.26
CA ASP A 119 -0.91 -24.75 4.32
C ASP A 119 -2.14 -24.02 3.79
N GLU A 120 -2.88 -23.32 4.64
CA GLU A 120 -4.06 -22.53 4.23
C GLU A 120 -3.68 -21.38 3.28
N PHE A 121 -2.55 -20.72 3.55
CA PHE A 121 -2.05 -19.67 2.66
C PHE A 121 -1.57 -20.25 1.33
N TYR A 122 -0.78 -21.34 1.38
CA TYR A 122 -0.18 -21.93 0.19
C TYR A 122 -1.22 -22.46 -0.80
N LYS A 123 -2.39 -22.92 -0.32
CA LYS A 123 -3.53 -23.30 -1.18
C LYS A 123 -4.03 -22.16 -2.09
N LYS A 124 -3.84 -20.91 -1.67
CA LYS A 124 -4.27 -19.71 -2.41
C LYS A 124 -3.11 -19.04 -3.12
N PHE A 125 -1.89 -19.23 -2.64
CA PHE A 125 -0.70 -18.56 -3.14
C PHE A 125 -0.31 -19.04 -4.53
N THR A 126 -0.05 -18.11 -5.45
CA THR A 126 0.38 -18.47 -6.83
C THR A 126 1.85 -18.85 -6.93
N GLY A 127 2.60 -18.73 -5.82
CA GLY A 127 4.05 -18.86 -5.79
C GLY A 127 4.77 -17.54 -6.05
N ALA A 128 4.08 -16.50 -6.54
CA ALA A 128 4.70 -15.22 -6.90
C ALA A 128 4.59 -14.17 -5.79
N MET A 129 5.72 -13.59 -5.41
CA MET A 129 5.78 -12.46 -4.46
C MET A 129 6.81 -11.42 -4.88
N LEU A 130 6.54 -10.17 -4.51
CA LEU A 130 7.41 -9.02 -4.68
C LEU A 130 8.08 -8.69 -3.34
N LEU A 131 9.40 -8.82 -3.29
CA LEU A 131 10.21 -8.37 -2.16
C LEU A 131 10.49 -6.89 -2.31
N LEU A 132 10.34 -6.11 -1.22
CA LEU A 132 10.54 -4.67 -1.22
C LEU A 132 11.50 -4.25 -0.11
N LYS A 133 12.53 -3.49 -0.48
CA LYS A 133 13.48 -2.91 0.47
C LYS A 133 13.74 -1.44 0.09
N PRO A 134 13.57 -0.48 1.03
CA PRO A 134 13.95 0.91 0.80
C PRO A 134 15.40 1.02 0.32
N ASN A 135 15.64 1.82 -0.72
CA ASN A 135 16.97 2.16 -1.21
C ASN A 135 17.38 3.57 -0.75
N SER A 136 18.46 4.11 -1.31
CA SER A 136 18.97 5.45 -0.96
C SER A 136 18.03 6.60 -1.35
N GLU A 137 17.13 6.38 -2.31
CA GLU A 137 16.15 7.35 -2.80
C GLU A 137 14.83 7.30 -2.00
N PHE A 138 14.70 6.35 -1.06
CA PHE A 138 13.50 6.22 -0.25
C PHE A 138 13.35 7.37 0.75
N GLU A 139 12.50 8.34 0.40
CA GLU A 139 12.18 9.44 1.30
C GLU A 139 10.97 9.13 2.20
N ARG A 140 11.18 9.27 3.51
CA ARG A 140 10.10 9.22 4.51
C ARG A 140 9.30 10.52 4.48
N GLU A 141 8.33 10.58 3.59
CA GLU A 141 7.42 11.71 3.48
C GLU A 141 6.24 11.56 4.44
N LYS A 142 5.86 12.66 5.09
CA LYS A 142 4.51 12.82 5.65
C LYS A 142 3.71 13.67 4.68
N ILE A 143 2.45 13.33 4.45
CA ILE A 143 1.58 14.13 3.59
C ILE A 143 1.41 15.48 4.28
N LYS A 144 1.93 16.56 3.67
CA LYS A 144 1.67 17.94 4.10
C LYS A 144 0.21 18.29 3.78
N GLY A 145 -0.71 17.85 4.62
CA GLY A 145 -2.12 18.18 4.47
C GLY A 145 -2.35 19.64 4.88
N THR A 146 -2.62 20.53 3.92
CA THR A 146 -3.64 21.56 4.18
C THR A 146 -4.92 20.79 4.47
N LYS A 147 -5.48 20.94 5.68
CA LYS A 147 -6.60 20.12 6.12
C LYS A 147 -7.70 20.30 5.06
N LEU A 148 -8.29 19.22 4.57
CA LEU A 148 -9.40 19.29 3.62
C LEU A 148 -10.48 20.26 4.12
N PHE A 149 -10.69 20.26 5.43
CA PHE A 149 -11.51 21.22 6.13
C PHE A 149 -11.10 22.69 5.88
N ASP A 150 -9.81 23.04 5.93
CA ASP A 150 -9.34 24.40 5.65
C ASP A 150 -9.67 24.82 4.21
N ARG A 151 -9.59 23.89 3.24
CA ARG A 151 -10.00 24.15 1.84
C ARG A 151 -11.51 24.34 1.72
N TYR A 152 -12.31 23.51 2.38
CA TYR A 152 -13.77 23.65 2.39
C TYR A 152 -14.21 24.95 3.09
N ILE A 153 -13.59 25.30 4.22
CA ILE A 153 -13.87 26.54 4.94
C ILE A 153 -13.54 27.74 4.06
N LYS A 154 -12.42 27.74 3.33
CA LYS A 154 -12.11 28.81 2.36
C LYS A 154 -13.15 28.98 1.25
N LEU A 155 -13.84 27.91 0.85
CA LEU A 155 -14.90 27.99 -0.16
C LEU A 155 -16.22 28.51 0.40
N LEU A 156 -16.46 28.31 1.70
CA LEU A 156 -17.67 28.77 2.40
C LEU A 156 -17.52 30.18 2.98
N LEU A 157 -16.30 30.69 3.11
CA LEU A 157 -16.04 32.06 3.54
C LEU A 157 -16.44 33.05 2.43
N PRO A 158 -17.25 34.08 2.74
CA PRO A 158 -17.51 35.18 1.81
C PRO A 158 -16.20 35.82 1.36
N ARG A 159 -16.07 36.20 0.09
CA ARG A 159 -14.87 36.87 -0.45
C ARG A 159 -14.49 38.14 0.33
N ASP A 160 -15.44 38.75 1.03
CA ASP A 160 -15.25 39.96 1.84
C ASP A 160 -14.47 39.71 3.16
N TYR A 161 -14.08 38.47 3.47
CA TYR A 161 -13.30 38.13 4.66
C TYR A 161 -11.77 38.23 4.47
N GLU A 162 -11.26 38.24 3.23
CA GLU A 162 -9.81 38.35 2.99
C GLU A 162 -9.28 39.79 3.19
N GLU A 163 -10.08 40.82 2.93
CA GLU A 163 -9.65 42.23 3.07
C GLU A 163 -9.49 42.69 4.53
N LYS A 164 -10.17 42.05 5.50
CA LYS A 164 -10.05 42.44 6.93
C LYS A 164 -8.82 41.85 7.63
N SER A 165 -8.11 40.91 7.01
CA SER A 165 -6.88 40.33 7.58
C SER A 165 -5.60 41.09 7.23
N VAL A 166 -5.66 41.98 6.24
CA VAL A 166 -4.50 42.79 5.81
C VAL A 166 -4.40 44.11 6.59
N ASN A 167 -5.51 44.60 7.17
CA ASN A 167 -5.55 45.91 7.84
C ASN A 167 -5.36 45.90 9.36
N ASN A 168 -5.02 44.77 9.99
CA ASN A 168 -4.76 44.73 11.44
C ASN A 168 -3.27 44.71 11.81
N ASN A 169 -2.40 45.14 10.90
CA ASN A 169 -0.96 45.35 11.13
C ASN A 169 -0.52 46.81 10.99
N LEU A 170 -1.46 47.75 11.02
CA LEU A 170 -1.20 49.19 11.10
C LEU A 170 -2.23 49.80 12.06
N LEU A 171 -1.94 49.72 13.36
CA LEU A 171 -2.07 50.75 14.40
C LEU A 171 -1.70 50.15 15.77
#